data_AF-A0A8T6DK51-F1
#
_entry.id   AF-A0A8T6DK51-F1
#
_cell.length_a   1.000
_cell.length_b   1.000
_cell.length_c   1.000
_cell.angle_alpha   90.00
_cell.angle_beta   90.00
_cell.angle_gamma   90.00
#
_symmetry.space_group_name_H-M   'P 1'
#
loop_
_entity.id
_entity.type
_entity.pdbx_description
1 polymer ?
#
loop_
_entity_poly.entity_id
_entity_poly.type
_entity_poly.pdbx_seq_one_letter_code
_entity_poly.pdbx_strand_id
1 'polypeptide(L)'
;MPDRLSLPLRYRRQIETILREHAPYAEVWAYGSRINGTSHEASDLDLALRAPGLEPLPSFDFDNLRRAFQESNIPIIVQVHDWARLPASFHQEIERDHVTLLSPESAPVGESE
;
A
#
# COMPACT_ATOMS: atom_id res chain seq x y z
N MET A 1 -13.83 -12.96 -4.31
CA MET A 1 -12.38 -13.16 -4.16
C MET A 1 -12.06 -13.07 -2.68
N PRO A 2 -11.53 -14.12 -2.03
CA PRO A 2 -11.18 -14.03 -0.62
C PRO A 2 -10.11 -12.94 -0.47
N ASP A 3 -10.33 -12.02 0.46
CA ASP A 3 -9.38 -10.96 0.77
C ASP A 3 -8.09 -11.65 1.25
N ARG A 4 -7.08 -11.79 0.38
CA ARG A 4 -5.76 -12.35 0.76
C ARG A 4 -5.14 -11.54 1.88
N LEU A 5 -5.52 -10.27 2.00
CA LEU A 5 -5.13 -9.39 3.08
C LEU A 5 -5.91 -9.74 4.36
N SER A 6 -5.18 -10.19 5.38
CA SER A 6 -5.71 -10.41 6.74
C SER A 6 -5.93 -9.07 7.46
N LEU A 7 -6.85 -8.26 6.94
CA LEU A 7 -7.22 -6.94 7.46
C LEU A 7 -8.75 -6.77 7.42
N PRO A 8 -9.36 -6.27 8.51
CA PRO A 8 -10.77 -5.90 8.48
C PRO A 8 -11.08 -4.87 7.39
N LEU A 9 -12.13 -5.11 6.61
CA LEU A 9 -12.57 -4.22 5.52
C LEU A 9 -12.76 -2.75 5.95
N ARG A 10 -13.15 -2.52 7.22
CA ARG A 10 -13.28 -1.16 7.78
C ARG A 10 -11.96 -0.38 7.76
N TYR A 11 -10.85 -1.02 8.12
CA TYR A 11 -9.54 -0.40 8.13
C TYR A 11 -9.00 -0.29 6.71
N ARG A 12 -9.21 -1.33 5.88
CA ARG A 12 -8.89 -1.28 4.45
C ARG A 12 -9.51 -0.06 3.77
N ARG A 13 -10.81 0.16 3.97
CA ARG A 13 -11.52 1.34 3.43
C ARG A 13 -10.97 2.65 3.95
N GLN A 14 -10.64 2.76 5.24
CA GLN A 14 -10.02 3.97 5.79
C GLN A 14 -8.68 4.25 5.13
N ILE A 15 -7.86 3.22 4.93
CA ILE A 15 -6.57 3.34 4.26
C ILE A 15 -6.76 3.80 2.81
N GLU A 16 -7.65 3.15 2.06
CA GLU A 16 -7.96 3.55 0.68
C GLU A 16 -8.44 5.00 0.58
N THR A 17 -9.26 5.47 1.52
CA THR A 17 -9.70 6.87 1.56
C THR A 17 -8.53 7.82 1.75
N ILE A 18 -7.69 7.59 2.77
CA ILE A 18 -6.51 8.43 3.05
C ILE A 18 -5.57 8.45 1.85
N LEU A 19 -5.33 7.29 1.24
CA LEU A 19 -4.48 7.18 0.06
C LEU A 19 -5.05 7.98 -1.12
N ARG A 20 -6.37 7.98 -1.35
CA ARG A 20 -7.00 8.79 -2.41
C ARG A 20 -6.97 10.29 -2.10
N GLU A 21 -7.02 10.68 -0.84
CA GLU A 21 -6.98 12.10 -0.46
C GLU A 21 -5.57 12.68 -0.64
N HIS A 22 -4.53 11.91 -0.30
CA HIS A 22 -3.15 12.39 -0.29
C HIS A 22 -2.34 11.99 -1.53
N ALA A 23 -2.64 10.86 -2.15
CA ALA A 23 -1.90 10.31 -3.30
C ALA A 23 -2.83 9.64 -4.34
N PRO A 24 -3.87 10.33 -4.85
CA PRO A 24 -4.82 9.75 -5.83
C PRO A 24 -4.16 9.34 -7.15
N TYR A 25 -3.01 9.94 -7.45
CA TYR A 25 -2.24 9.72 -8.66
C TYR A 25 -1.27 8.54 -8.55
N ALA A 26 -1.06 7.99 -7.36
CA ALA A 26 -0.12 6.90 -7.12
C ALA A 26 -0.82 5.54 -7.07
N GLU A 27 -0.12 4.51 -7.52
CA GLU A 27 -0.55 3.13 -7.33
C GLU A 27 -0.05 2.63 -5.98
N VAL A 28 -0.91 1.98 -5.21
CA VAL A 28 -0.57 1.50 -3.86
C VAL A 28 -0.80 0.00 -3.77
N TRP A 29 0.29 -0.70 -3.49
CA TRP A 29 0.31 -2.15 -3.32
C TRP A 29 0.55 -2.48 -1.86
N ALA A 30 -0.35 -3.23 -1.25
CA ALA A 30 -0.06 -3.88 0.03
C ALA A 30 0.82 -5.11 -0.24
N TYR A 31 1.81 -5.34 0.62
CA TYR A 31 2.64 -6.53 0.61
C TYR A 31 2.97 -7.00 2.03
N GLY A 32 3.64 -8.15 2.14
CA GLY A 32 4.19 -8.65 3.40
C GLY A 32 3.36 -9.73 4.11
N SER A 33 3.64 -9.93 5.39
CA SER A 33 3.18 -11.10 6.16
C SER A 33 1.66 -11.18 6.32
N ARG A 34 0.94 -10.06 6.22
CA ARG A 34 -0.53 -10.01 6.30
C ARG A 34 -1.23 -10.60 5.09
N ILE A 35 -0.54 -10.71 3.95
CA ILE A 35 -1.08 -11.26 2.70
C ILE A 35 -0.75 -12.75 2.56
N ASN A 36 0.44 -13.11 3.06
CA ASN A 36 0.96 -14.47 2.98
C ASN A 36 0.53 -15.36 4.17
N GLY A 37 -0.31 -14.86 5.08
CA GLY A 37 -0.88 -15.63 6.19
C GLY A 37 0.08 -16.01 7.32
N THR A 38 1.32 -15.49 7.29
CA THR A 38 2.34 -15.71 8.34
C THR A 38 2.36 -14.62 9.41
N SER A 39 1.35 -13.75 9.42
CA SER A 39 1.30 -12.57 10.28
C SER A 39 1.01 -12.91 11.75
N HIS A 40 1.85 -12.39 12.65
CA HIS A 40 1.56 -12.29 14.07
C HIS A 40 0.59 -11.12 14.33
N GLU A 41 -0.15 -11.14 15.44
CA GLU A 41 -1.19 -10.13 15.76
C GLU A 41 -0.68 -8.68 15.82
N ALA A 42 0.64 -8.48 15.96
CA ALA A 42 1.32 -7.18 15.98
C ALA A 42 1.98 -6.79 14.64
N SER A 43 1.81 -7.56 13.57
CA SER A 43 2.51 -7.29 12.30
C SER A 43 2.11 -5.95 11.71
N ASP A 44 3.09 -5.22 11.19
CA ASP A 44 2.85 -3.99 10.43
C ASP A 44 2.11 -4.30 9.10
N LEU A 45 1.49 -3.28 8.51
CA LEU A 45 0.97 -3.34 7.15
C LEU A 45 1.93 -2.57 6.24
N ASP A 46 2.68 -3.29 5.42
CA ASP A 46 3.57 -2.71 4.44
C ASP A 46 2.82 -2.35 3.15
N LEU A 47 2.96 -1.09 2.75
CA LEU A 47 2.40 -0.51 1.54
C LEU A 47 3.54 0.01 0.68
N ALA A 48 3.58 -0.36 -0.60
CA ALA A 48 4.45 0.22 -1.60
C ALA A 48 3.67 1.25 -2.41
N LEU A 49 4.10 2.51 -2.36
CA LEU A 49 3.57 3.58 -3.20
C LEU A 49 4.42 3.71 -4.46
N ARG A 50 3.76 3.64 -5.60
CA ARG A 50 4.35 3.81 -6.93
C ARG A 50 3.80 5.10 -7.52
N ALA A 51 4.62 6.15 -7.49
CA ALA A 51 4.29 7.38 -8.19
C ALA A 51 4.27 7.15 -9.72
N PRO A 52 3.46 7.91 -10.46
CA PRO A 52 3.49 7.88 -11.92
C PRO A 52 4.90 8.24 -12.38
N GLY A 53 5.45 7.43 -13.28
CA GLY A 53 6.84 7.59 -13.75
C GLY A 53 7.90 6.84 -12.93
N LEU A 54 7.52 6.10 -11.88
CA LEU A 54 8.45 5.38 -10.98
C LEU A 54 9.48 6.31 -10.33
N GLU A 55 9.10 7.57 -10.11
CA GLU A 55 9.93 8.57 -9.44
C GLU A 55 9.71 8.54 -7.92
N PRO A 56 10.71 8.91 -7.12
CA PRO A 56 10.55 8.97 -5.67
C PRO A 56 9.49 9.99 -5.27
N LEU A 57 8.63 9.60 -4.34
CA LEU A 57 7.58 10.50 -3.83
C LEU A 57 8.23 11.72 -3.16
N PRO A 58 7.63 12.91 -3.32
CA PRO A 58 8.09 14.08 -2.58
C PRO A 58 8.00 13.81 -1.08
N SER A 59 9.04 14.15 -0.32
CA SER A 59 9.06 13.96 1.13
C SER A 59 7.83 14.58 1.82
N PHE A 60 7.32 15.68 1.26
CA PHE A 60 6.13 16.37 1.76
C PHE A 60 4.86 15.49 1.69
N ASP A 61 4.61 14.82 0.57
CA ASP A 61 3.43 13.96 0.42
C ASP A 61 3.54 12.73 1.34
N PHE A 62 4.74 12.18 1.46
CA PHE A 62 5.01 11.05 2.33
C PHE A 62 4.79 11.38 3.82
N ASP A 63 5.30 12.51 4.30
CA ASP A 63 5.07 12.98 5.67
C ASP A 63 3.59 13.25 5.94
N ASN A 64 2.88 13.86 4.99
CA ASN A 64 1.46 14.18 5.13
C ASN A 64 0.60 12.92 5.21
N LEU A 65 0.90 11.93 4.37
CA LEU A 65 0.25 10.62 4.34
C LEU A 65 0.53 9.83 5.63
N ARG A 66 1.77 9.85 6.13
CA ARG A 66 2.12 9.24 7.42
C ARG A 66 1.41 9.91 8.60
N ARG A 67 1.24 11.24 8.57
CA ARG A 67 0.43 11.96 9.57
C ARG A 67 -1.04 11.56 9.51
N ALA A 68 -1.63 11.53 8.31
CA ALA A 68 -3.02 11.11 8.15
C ALA A 68 -3.28 9.69 8.68
N PHE A 69 -2.33 8.77 8.51
CA PHE A 69 -2.40 7.45 9.15
C PHE A 69 -2.27 7.49 10.68
N GLN A 70 -1.40 8.33 11.23
CA GLN A 70 -1.27 8.48 12.69
C GLN A 70 -2.50 9.16 13.32
N GLU A 71 -3.14 10.08 12.60
CA GLU A 71 -4.39 10.71 13.01
C GLU A 71 -5.60 9.77 12.82
N SER A 72 -5.46 8.75 11.98
CA SER A 72 -6.48 7.73 11.78
C SER A 72 -6.55 6.77 12.97
N ASN A 73 -7.77 6.33 13.30
CA ASN A 73 -8.03 5.47 14.45
C ASN A 73 -7.79 3.98 14.13
N ILE A 74 -6.76 3.69 13.33
CA ILE A 74 -6.43 2.34 12.87
C ILE A 74 -5.52 1.69 13.91
N PRO A 75 -5.92 0.56 14.53
CA PRO A 75 -5.14 -0.09 15.60
C PRO A 75 -3.99 -0.96 15.07
N ILE A 76 -3.44 -0.62 13.91
CA ILE A 76 -2.30 -1.30 13.28
C ILE A 76 -1.31 -0.27 12.75
N ILE A 77 -0.03 -0.62 12.74
CA ILE A 77 1.01 0.24 12.17
C ILE A 77 0.97 0.09 10.66
N VAL A 78 0.82 1.21 9.94
CA VAL A 78 0.88 1.27 8.48
C VAL A 78 2.26 1.79 8.08
N GLN A 79 3.06 0.93 7.49
CA GLN A 79 4.37 1.27 6.95
C GLN A 79 4.24 1.54 5.46
N VAL A 80 4.59 2.74 5.05
CA VAL A 80 4.56 3.15 3.65
C VAL A 80 5.98 3.22 3.14
N HIS A 81 6.22 2.62 1.98
CA HIS A 81 7.50 2.52 1.33
C HIS A 81 7.39 3.10 -0.07
N ASP A 82 8.39 3.86 -0.47
CA ASP A 82 8.48 4.40 -1.81
C ASP A 82 9.08 3.35 -2.75
N TRP A 83 8.29 2.94 -3.74
CA TRP A 83 8.71 1.95 -4.73
C TRP A 83 10.00 2.34 -5.43
N ALA A 84 10.15 3.61 -5.81
CA ALA A 84 11.35 4.07 -6.53
C ALA A 84 12.64 3.96 -5.68
N ARG A 85 12.49 3.92 -4.35
CA ARG A 85 13.59 3.79 -3.39
C ARG A 85 13.85 2.35 -2.95
N LEU A 86 12.90 1.45 -3.18
CA LEU A 86 13.07 0.04 -2.88
C LEU A 86 14.09 -0.59 -3.83
N PRO A 87 14.98 -1.47 -3.33
CA PRO A 87 15.90 -2.19 -4.20
C PRO A 87 15.14 -3.21 -5.06
N ALA A 88 15.69 -3.53 -6.24
CA ALA A 88 15.04 -4.41 -7.22
C ALA A 88 14.67 -5.80 -6.69
N SER A 89 15.37 -6.30 -5.66
CA SER A 89 15.02 -7.54 -4.98
C SER A 89 13.65 -7.47 -4.30
N PHE A 90 13.30 -6.33 -3.70
CA PHE A 90 11.97 -6.10 -3.13
C PHE A 90 10.92 -5.95 -4.23
N HIS A 91 11.27 -5.30 -5.35
CA HIS A 91 10.34 -5.18 -6.47
C HIS A 91 9.84 -6.55 -6.93
N GLN A 92 10.76 -7.49 -7.13
CA GLN A 92 10.40 -8.85 -7.54
C GLN A 92 9.56 -9.58 -6.49
N GLU A 93 9.85 -9.42 -5.19
CA GLU A 93 9.08 -10.07 -4.13
C GLU A 93 7.65 -9.53 -4.05
N ILE A 94 7.50 -8.21 -4.12
CA ILE A 94 6.22 -7.52 -4.07
C ILE A 94 5.40 -7.83 -5.34
N GLU A 95 6.00 -7.74 -6.53
CA GLU A 95 5.31 -8.09 -7.78
C GLU A 95 4.77 -9.52 -7.76
N ARG A 96 5.49 -10.45 -7.12
CA ARG A 96 5.05 -11.84 -6.98
C ARG A 96 3.89 -12.01 -6.00
N ASP A 97 3.86 -11.26 -4.90
CA ASP A 97 2.85 -11.42 -3.85
C ASP A 97 2.41 -10.06 -3.25
N HIS A 98 1.56 -9.35 -3.99
CA HIS A 98 0.93 -8.11 -3.54
C HIS A 98 -0.59 -8.10 -3.69
N VAL A 99 -1.22 -7.15 -3.01
CA VAL A 99 -2.63 -6.80 -3.17
C VAL A 99 -2.75 -5.33 -3.50
N THR A 100 -3.32 -5.01 -4.66
CA THR A 100 -3.58 -3.63 -5.05
C THR A 100 -4.69 -3.03 -4.18
N LEU A 101 -4.36 -1.96 -3.46
CA LEU A 101 -5.31 -1.19 -2.64
C LEU A 101 -5.85 0.02 -3.38
N LEU A 102 -4.97 0.72 -4.11
CA LEU A 102 -5.33 1.88 -4.90
C LEU A 102 -4.66 1.76 -6.27
N SER A 103 -5.44 1.98 -7.32
CA SER A 103 -4.94 2.15 -8.68
C SER A 103 -5.13 3.60 -9.09
N PRO A 104 -4.14 4.23 -9.75
CA PRO A 104 -4.32 5.57 -10.28
C PRO A 104 -5.43 5.55 -11.33
N GLU A 105 -6.18 6.64 -11.47
CA GLU A 105 -7.34 6.75 -12.36
C GLU A 105 -6.99 6.68 -13.88
N SER A 106 -5.78 6.23 -14.24
CA SER A 106 -5.38 5.93 -15.62
C SER A 106 -4.41 4.75 -15.67
N ALA A 107 -4.94 3.53 -15.47
CA ALA A 107 -4.54 2.36 -16.26
C ALA A 107 -5.57 1.23 -16.09
N PRO A 108 -6.27 0.79 -17.15
CA PRO A 108 -6.91 -0.52 -17.15
C PRO A 108 -5.81 -1.55 -17.37
N VAL A 109 -5.39 -2.29 -16.33
CA VAL A 109 -4.43 -3.38 -16.53
C VAL A 109 -4.88 -4.61 -15.76
N GLY A 110 -5.40 -5.55 -16.53
CA GLY A 110 -5.08 -6.97 -16.37
C GLY A 110 -5.75 -7.69 -15.22
N GLU A 111 -6.97 -8.18 -15.47
CA GLU A 111 -7.26 -9.57 -15.10
C GLU A 111 -6.14 -10.47 -15.65
N SER A 112 -5.47 -11.21 -14.78
CA SER A 112 -4.64 -12.38 -15.08
C SER A 112 -4.43 -13.09 -13.73
N GLU A 113 -4.77 -14.34 -13.47
CA GLU A 113 -5.47 -15.44 -14.15
C GLU A 113 -5.87 -16.41 -13.01
#